data_AF-A0A4Q4IUH7-F1
#
_entry.id   AF-A0A4Q4IUH7-F1
#
_cell.length_a   1.000
_cell.length_b   1.000
_cell.length_c   1.000
_cell.angle_alpha   90.00
_cell.angle_beta   90.00
_cell.angle_gamma   90.00
#
_symmetry.space_group_name_H-M   'P 1'
#
loop_
_entity.id
_entity.type
_entity.pdbx_description
1 polymer ?
#
loop_
_entity_poly.entity_id
_entity_poly.type
_entity_poly.pdbx_seq_one_letter_code
_entity_poly.pdbx_strand_id
1 'polypeptide(L)' 'MAADAQSDHRAVVGNMTDEELIDSWETASDKETENLSPFLQAVVEEMDRRKIAFSVDPGGA' A
#
# COMPACT_ATOMS: atom_id res chain seq x y z
N MET A 1 20.06 -11.60 3.86
CA MET A 1 20.05 -10.36 3.05
C MET A 1 18.60 -10.03 2.67
N ALA A 2 17.78 -9.63 3.64
CA ALA A 2 16.35 -9.31 3.41
C ALA A 2 15.93 -7.93 3.94
N ALA A 3 16.82 -7.24 4.66
CA ALA A 3 16.54 -5.93 5.26
C ALA A 3 16.67 -4.77 4.25
N ASP A 4 17.50 -4.94 3.22
CA ASP A 4 17.74 -3.93 2.19
C ASP A 4 16.48 -3.70 1.33
N ALA A 5 15.83 -4.78 0.88
CA ALA A 5 14.62 -4.69 0.06
C ALA A 5 13.43 -4.03 0.80
N GLN A 6 13.30 -4.24 2.11
CA GLN A 6 12.25 -3.57 2.90
C GLN A 6 12.52 -2.07 3.07
N SER A 7 13.80 -1.68 3.18
CA SER A 7 14.19 -0.27 3.26
C SER A 7 13.97 0.46 1.93
N ASP A 8 14.27 -0.19 0.80
CA ASP A 8 13.98 0.35 -0.53
C ASP A 8 12.49 0.57 -0.76
N HIS A 9 11.63 -0.40 -0.42
CA HIS A 9 10.17 -0.23 -0.58
C HIS A 9 9.63 0.93 0.24
N ARG A 10 10.07 1.09 1.50
CA ARG A 10 9.65 2.22 2.34
C ARG A 10 10.10 3.57 1.79
N ALA A 11 11.29 3.65 1.21
CA ALA A 11 11.79 4.88 0.60
C ALA A 11 11.04 5.24 -0.70
N VAL A 12 10.72 4.24 -1.52
CA VAL A 12 9.92 4.41 -2.74
C VAL A 12 8.51 4.87 -2.41
N VAL A 13 7.81 4.14 -1.52
CA VAL A 13 6.45 4.46 -1.08
C VAL A 13 6.41 5.83 -0.39
N GLY A 14 7.44 6.17 0.39
CA GLY A 14 7.56 7.49 1.01
C GLY A 14 7.67 8.66 0.04
N ASN A 15 8.05 8.42 -1.21
CA ASN A 15 8.09 9.42 -2.28
C ASN A 15 6.85 9.42 -3.19
N MET A 16 5.96 8.44 -3.05
CA MET A 16 4.71 8.37 -3.83
C MET A 16 3.74 9.46 -3.38
N THR A 17 2.89 9.92 -4.31
CA THR A 17 1.76 10.79 -3.99
C THR A 17 0.62 9.98 -3.39
N ASP A 18 -0.33 10.68 -2.77
CA ASP A 18 -1.48 10.03 -2.15
C ASP A 18 -2.33 9.27 -3.19
N GLU A 19 -2.41 9.79 -4.43
CA GLU A 19 -3.08 9.13 -5.57
C GLU A 19 -2.40 7.82 -5.97
N GLU A 20 -1.06 7.80 -6.05
CA GLU A 20 -0.32 6.58 -6.42
C GLU A 20 -0.36 5.52 -5.32
N LEU A 21 -0.44 5.93 -4.05
CA LEU A 21 -0.63 5.03 -2.92
C LEU A 21 -2.01 4.35 -2.98
N ILE A 22 -3.06 5.12 -3.28
CA ILE A 22 -4.42 4.60 -3.45
C ILE A 22 -4.50 3.64 -4.64
N ASP A 23 -3.98 4.02 -5.81
CA ASP A 23 -3.98 3.17 -7.01
C ASP A 23 -3.22 1.85 -6.77
N SER A 24 -2.08 1.92 -6.09
CA SER A 24 -1.29 0.73 -5.71
C SER A 24 -2.05 -0.18 -4.75
N TRP A 25 -2.78 0.40 -3.80
CA TRP A 25 -3.61 -0.35 -2.86
C TRP A 25 -4.82 -0.99 -3.55
N GLU A 26 -5.57 -0.26 -4.37
CA GLU A 26 -6.75 -0.77 -5.08
C GLU A 26 -6.36 -1.88 -6.08
N THR A 27 -5.30 -1.68 -6.85
CA THR A 27 -4.80 -2.67 -7.83
C THR A 27 -4.39 -3.99 -7.17
N ALA A 28 -3.85 -3.92 -5.95
CA ALA A 28 -3.40 -5.10 -5.24
C ALA A 28 -4.49 -5.72 -4.35
N SER A 29 -5.44 -4.93 -3.86
CA SER A 29 -6.61 -5.42 -3.11
C SER A 29 -7.57 -6.21 -4.01
N ASP A 30 -7.62 -5.90 -5.32
CA ASP A 30 -8.38 -6.66 -6.32
C ASP A 30 -7.81 -8.08 -6.57
N LYS A 31 -6.51 -8.27 -6.32
CA LYS A 31 -5.80 -9.54 -6.53
C LYS A 31 -5.51 -10.24 -5.20
N GLU A 32 -6.52 -10.94 -4.68
CA GLU A 32 -6.48 -11.94 -3.58
C GLU A 32 -5.37 -11.73 -2.51
N THR A 33 -5.75 -11.07 -1.42
CA THR A 33 -4.89 -10.58 -0.33
C THR A 33 -4.48 -11.62 0.73
N GLU A 34 -4.30 -12.89 0.36
CA GLU A 34 -3.85 -13.91 1.32
C GLU A 34 -2.37 -13.78 1.71
N ASN A 35 -1.59 -13.01 0.94
CA ASN A 35 -0.22 -12.65 1.30
C ASN A 35 0.11 -11.24 0.77
N LEU A 36 -0.09 -10.22 1.62
CA LEU A 36 0.34 -8.86 1.28
C LEU A 36 1.84 -8.89 0.99
N SER A 37 2.21 -8.53 -0.23
CA SER A 37 3.62 -8.42 -0.60
C SER A 37 4.30 -7.36 0.29
N PRO A 38 5.62 -7.48 0.56
CA PRO A 38 6.34 -6.52 1.40
C PRO A 38 6.27 -5.08 0.87
N PHE A 39 6.04 -4.90 -0.42
CA PHE A 39 5.73 -3.60 -1.04
C PHE A 39 4.36 -3.07 -0.60
N LEU A 40 3.32 -3.91 -0.67
CA LEU A 40 1.96 -3.52 -0.31
C LEU A 40 1.83 -3.21 1.19
N GLN A 41 2.56 -3.94 2.03
CA GLN A 41 2.65 -3.61 3.45
C GLN A 41 3.22 -2.20 3.66
N ALA A 42 4.28 -1.83 2.93
CA ALA A 42 4.83 -0.48 3.00
C ALA A 42 3.82 0.58 2.53
N VAL A 43 3.05 0.30 1.46
CA VAL A 43 1.96 1.17 0.97
C VAL A 43 0.91 1.40 2.07
N VAL A 44 0.42 0.33 2.71
CA VAL A 44 -0.56 0.43 3.81
C VAL A 44 0.00 1.22 4.99
N GLU A 45 1.25 0.96 5.39
CA GLU A 45 1.90 1.70 6.48
C GLU A 45 2.02 3.20 6.18
N GLU A 46 2.37 3.58 4.95
CA GLU A 46 2.48 4.99 4.58
C GLU A 46 1.11 5.67 4.44
N MET A 47 0.10 4.97 3.92
CA MET A 47 -1.28 5.46 3.87
C MET A 47 -1.84 5.72 5.27
N ASP A 48 -1.61 4.80 6.22
CA ASP A 48 -1.98 4.98 7.63
C ASP A 48 -1.26 6.20 8.25
N ARG A 49 0.07 6.29 8.04
CA ARG A 49 0.88 7.42 8.53
C ARG A 49 0.39 8.77 8.01
N ARG A 50 -0.02 8.83 6.74
CA ARG A 50 -0.54 10.05 6.09
C ARG A 50 -2.03 10.27 6.33
N LYS A 51 -2.72 9.33 6.99
CA LYS A 51 -4.17 9.33 7.20
C LYS A 51 -4.96 9.46 5.89
N ILE A 52 -4.48 8.79 4.84
CA ILE A 52 -5.18 8.73 3.57
C ILE A 52 -6.41 7.84 3.76
N ALA A 53 -7.58 8.44 3.67
CA ALA A 53 -8.83 7.69 3.68
C ALA A 53 -8.94 6.95 2.34
N PHE A 54 -8.65 5.66 2.34
CA PHE A 54 -9.07 4.80 1.25
C PHE A 54 -10.49 4.33 1.57
N SER A 55 -11.43 4.67 0.70
CA SER A 55 -12.78 4.14 0.75
C SER A 55 -12.69 2.67 0.36
N VAL A 56 -12.37 1.79 1.32
CA VAL A 56 -12.80 0.40 1.17
C VAL A 56 -14.32 0.50 1.23
N ASP A 57 -14.98 0.57 0.08
CA ASP A 57 -16.42 0.62 0.05
C ASP A 57 -16.93 -0.69 0.68
N PRO A 58 -17.58 -0.67 1.85
CA PRO A 58 -18.04 -1.90 2.48
C PRO A 58 -19.32 -2.45 1.83
N GLY A 59 -19.74 -1.95 0.68
CA GLY A 59 -21.09 -2.12 0.18
C GLY A 59 -21.25 -1.90 -1.33
N GLY A 60 -20.51 -2.67 -2.13
CA GLY A 60 -20.99 -3.02 -3.47
C GLY A 60 -22.29 -3.82 -3.35
N ALA A 61 -23.41 -3.15 -3.63
CA ALA A 61 -24.79 -3.64 -3.54
C ALA A 61 -25.08 -4.89 -4.39
#